data_AF-A0A9W7WT81-F1
#
_entry.id   AF-A0A9W7WT81-F1
#
_cell.length_a   1.000
_cell.length_b   1.000
_cell.length_c   1.000
_cell.angle_alpha   90.00
_cell.angle_beta   90.00
_cell.angle_gamma   90.00
#
_symmetry.space_group_name_H-M   'P 1'
#
loop_
_entity.id
_entity.type
_entity.pdbx_description
1 polymer ?
#
loop_
_entity_poly.entity_id
_entity_poly.type
_entity_poly.pdbx_seq_one_letter_code
_entity_poly.pdbx_strand_id
1 'polypeptide(L)'
;MCNLFNVANVDDVLEKLREFQEGPDPSRKLKENISGKIYRVKKFLAFMAEGKSNLSNMVFLNETRKINSWVSSLSRSGVTETTIKHYVDNVSQFIDFIAETPPQTSRLSKNVMIGLRREMKGLRKSLKRGVAMHRTSVKASKEEKVLSKGLLLDSPGDGPTPRIQWKFYGLFSAFLSSVFGHRGGVFQNMTIQEVMEAKRSSTENAFLINIKTHKTNELYGPAQIILMEEEYEWVLRFLILKDQLPGGLGAKFFFFVSTPNPCKNLNNYFQEAWKAMGLPGCPTFTDVRTSIASHANFTHAPENRLKLCKFMCHDVCTADTFYVTNLTAKQAVEHRRLFEAALEGLERSLA
;
A
#
# COMPACT_ATOMS: atom_id res chain seq x y z
N MET A 1 -8.87 19.79 -23.84
CA MET A 1 -9.00 21.16 -23.33
C MET A 1 -8.05 21.34 -22.15
N CYS A 2 -6.80 21.70 -22.44
CA CYS A 2 -5.78 22.03 -21.46
C CYS A 2 -5.25 23.40 -21.83
N ASN A 3 -5.74 24.45 -21.17
CA ASN A 3 -5.09 25.76 -21.10
C ASN A 3 -5.85 26.62 -20.09
N LEU A 4 -5.13 27.54 -19.45
CA LEU A 4 -5.57 28.56 -18.47
C LEU A 4 -5.36 28.21 -17.00
N PHE A 5 -4.13 27.89 -16.62
CA PHE A 5 -3.63 28.14 -15.27
C PHE A 5 -2.15 28.49 -15.36
N ASN A 6 -1.84 29.70 -15.82
CA ASN A 6 -0.49 30.24 -15.77
C ASN A 6 -0.58 31.64 -15.16
N VAL A 7 -0.69 31.66 -13.83
CA VAL A 7 -0.47 32.88 -13.05
C VAL A 7 0.82 32.61 -12.31
N ALA A 8 1.92 33.21 -12.79
CA ALA A 8 3.28 32.97 -12.33
C ALA A 8 3.40 32.79 -10.81
N ASN A 9 2.64 33.56 -10.04
CA ASN A 9 2.63 33.52 -8.58
C ASN A 9 2.09 32.21 -7.96
N VAL A 10 1.05 31.58 -8.53
CA VAL A 10 0.50 30.34 -7.96
C VAL A 10 1.44 29.17 -8.23
N ASP A 11 2.02 29.10 -9.42
CA ASP A 11 3.00 28.07 -9.75
C ASP A 11 4.29 28.24 -8.93
N ASP A 12 4.76 29.47 -8.70
CA ASP A 12 5.91 29.74 -7.82
C ASP A 12 5.69 29.22 -6.39
N VAL A 13 4.49 29.40 -5.85
CA VAL A 13 4.15 28.91 -4.50
C VAL A 13 4.10 27.38 -4.45
N LEU A 14 3.64 26.74 -5.53
CA LEU A 14 3.61 25.29 -5.62
C LEU A 14 4.99 24.67 -5.79
N GLU A 15 5.88 25.34 -6.52
CA GLU A 15 7.28 24.91 -6.62
C GLU A 15 8.01 25.11 -5.27
N LYS A 16 7.77 26.19 -4.54
CA LYS A 16 8.26 26.32 -3.15
C LYS A 16 7.72 25.23 -2.22
N LEU A 17 6.45 24.86 -2.35
CA LEU A 17 5.88 23.73 -1.61
C LEU A 17 6.57 22.41 -2.00
N ARG A 18 6.88 22.21 -3.29
CA ARG A 18 7.60 21.04 -3.77
C ARG A 18 8.98 20.97 -3.15
N GLU A 19 9.78 22.03 -3.27
CA GLU A 19 11.14 22.12 -2.72
C GLU A 19 11.14 21.86 -1.22
N PHE A 20 10.23 22.50 -0.48
CA PHE A 20 10.07 22.29 0.96
C PHE A 20 9.80 20.83 1.34
N GLN A 21 8.98 20.12 0.55
CA GLN A 21 8.62 18.74 0.85
C GLN A 21 9.62 17.70 0.32
N GLU A 22 10.32 18.02 -0.76
CA GLU A 22 11.38 17.17 -1.31
C GLU A 22 12.59 17.19 -0.38
N GLY A 23 12.90 18.34 0.22
CA GLY A 23 14.09 18.49 1.04
C GLY A 23 15.38 18.34 0.22
N PRO A 24 16.54 18.19 0.89
CA PRO A 24 17.84 18.23 0.22
C PRO A 24 18.18 16.97 -0.60
N ASP A 25 17.71 15.80 -0.19
CA ASP A 25 18.00 14.52 -0.87
C ASP A 25 16.77 13.61 -1.00
N PRO A 26 15.79 13.98 -1.85
CA PRO A 26 14.58 13.22 -2.06
C PRO A 26 14.82 11.92 -2.86
N SER A 27 14.38 10.79 -2.30
CA SER A 27 14.27 9.54 -3.07
C SER A 27 13.34 9.71 -4.29
N ARG A 28 13.57 8.93 -5.36
CA ARG A 28 12.69 8.91 -6.54
C ARG A 28 11.21 8.73 -6.19
N LYS A 29 10.93 7.85 -5.22
CA LYS A 29 9.55 7.60 -4.77
C LYS A 29 8.95 8.81 -4.05
N LEU A 30 9.76 9.55 -3.30
CA LEU A 30 9.32 10.79 -2.66
C LEU A 30 8.96 11.84 -3.71
N LYS A 31 9.81 12.04 -4.74
CA LYS A 31 9.52 12.94 -5.88
C LYS A 31 8.21 12.61 -6.59
N GLU A 32 7.96 11.32 -6.87
CA GLU A 32 6.69 10.86 -7.46
C GLU A 32 5.49 11.19 -6.56
N ASN A 33 5.60 10.93 -5.26
CA ASN A 33 4.53 11.18 -4.30
C ASN A 33 4.22 12.68 -4.18
N ILE A 34 5.25 13.52 -4.15
CA ILE A 34 5.13 14.98 -4.08
C ILE A 34 4.52 15.51 -5.38
N SER A 35 4.97 15.03 -6.54
CA SER A 35 4.37 15.40 -7.82
C SER A 35 2.87 15.08 -7.87
N GLY A 36 2.46 13.92 -7.35
CA GLY A 36 1.06 13.57 -7.17
C GLY A 36 0.32 14.52 -6.21
N LYS A 37 0.97 14.98 -5.14
CA LYS A 37 0.41 15.98 -4.21
C LYS A 37 0.20 17.33 -4.89
N ILE A 38 1.24 17.85 -5.56
CA ILE A 38 1.19 19.12 -6.30
C ILE A 38 0.06 19.07 -7.34
N TYR A 39 -0.07 17.97 -8.08
CA TYR A 39 -1.17 17.78 -9.02
C TYR A 39 -2.55 17.93 -8.37
N ARG A 40 -2.77 17.31 -7.19
CA ARG A 40 -4.06 17.41 -6.47
C ARG A 40 -4.33 18.83 -5.97
N VAL A 41 -3.29 19.53 -5.51
CA VAL A 41 -3.40 20.93 -5.10
C VAL A 41 -3.69 21.82 -6.32
N LYS A 42 -3.02 21.64 -7.46
CA LYS A 42 -3.32 22.36 -8.71
C LYS A 42 -4.79 22.19 -9.12
N LYS A 43 -5.34 20.97 -9.04
CA LYS A 43 -6.76 20.72 -9.33
C LYS A 43 -7.71 21.45 -8.39
N PHE A 44 -7.39 21.53 -7.10
CA PHE A 44 -8.17 22.32 -6.15
C PHE A 44 -8.12 23.82 -6.47
N LEU A 45 -6.91 24.36 -6.69
CA LEU A 45 -6.74 25.76 -7.06
C LEU A 45 -7.48 26.09 -8.36
N ALA A 46 -7.44 25.16 -9.32
CA ALA A 46 -8.19 25.25 -10.56
C ALA A 46 -9.68 25.45 -10.37
N PHE A 47 -10.27 24.61 -9.52
CA PHE A 47 -11.67 24.73 -9.14
C PHE A 47 -11.95 26.06 -8.44
N MET A 48 -11.12 26.45 -7.47
CA MET A 48 -11.34 27.66 -6.67
C MET A 48 -11.23 28.96 -7.49
N ALA A 49 -10.35 29.03 -8.50
CA ALA A 49 -10.18 30.23 -9.31
C ALA A 49 -11.22 30.41 -10.42
N GLU A 50 -12.08 29.41 -10.68
CA GLU A 50 -13.08 29.53 -11.75
C GLU A 50 -13.92 30.81 -11.59
N GLY A 51 -13.93 31.63 -12.64
CA GLY A 51 -14.61 32.94 -12.64
C GLY A 51 -13.90 34.05 -11.87
N LYS A 52 -12.60 33.92 -11.56
CA LYS A 52 -11.82 34.91 -10.81
C LYS A 52 -10.72 35.53 -11.67
N SER A 53 -10.51 36.83 -11.51
CA SER A 53 -9.56 37.61 -12.32
C SER A 53 -8.22 37.87 -11.63
N ASN A 54 -8.19 37.97 -10.30
CA ASN A 54 -6.97 38.21 -9.53
C ASN A 54 -6.62 37.02 -8.63
N LEU A 55 -5.69 36.17 -9.09
CA LEU A 55 -5.26 34.98 -8.35
C LEU A 55 -4.01 35.22 -7.50
N SER A 56 -3.24 36.27 -7.77
CA SER A 56 -1.96 36.54 -7.09
C SER A 56 -2.14 36.92 -5.62
N ASN A 57 -3.29 37.49 -5.25
CA ASN A 57 -3.59 37.86 -3.87
C ASN A 57 -4.15 36.70 -3.01
N MET A 58 -4.40 35.55 -3.62
CA MET A 58 -4.97 34.34 -3.01
C MET A 58 -6.36 34.50 -2.36
N VAL A 59 -7.00 35.67 -2.42
CA VAL A 59 -8.30 35.96 -1.75
C VAL A 59 -9.42 35.05 -2.25
N PHE A 60 -9.32 34.56 -3.49
CA PHE A 60 -10.25 33.58 -4.07
C PHE A 60 -10.35 32.26 -3.29
N LEU A 61 -9.41 31.96 -2.40
CA LEU A 61 -9.50 30.81 -1.50
C LEU A 61 -10.56 30.99 -0.41
N ASN A 62 -10.92 32.24 -0.06
CA ASN A 62 -11.87 32.56 1.01
C ASN A 62 -13.34 32.40 0.57
N GLU A 63 -13.68 31.24 -0.01
CA GLU A 63 -15.03 30.92 -0.46
C GLU A 63 -15.47 29.55 0.06
N THR A 64 -15.90 29.51 1.31
CA THR A 64 -16.32 28.28 2.01
C THR A 64 -17.35 27.45 1.24
N ARG A 65 -18.32 28.10 0.60
CA ARG A 65 -19.33 27.41 -0.23
C ARG A 65 -18.69 26.70 -1.42
N LYS A 66 -17.67 27.31 -2.03
CA LYS A 66 -16.95 26.75 -3.18
C LYS A 66 -16.05 25.58 -2.75
N ILE A 67 -15.41 25.66 -1.59
CA ILE A 67 -14.65 24.55 -0.98
C ILE A 67 -15.55 23.31 -0.76
N ASN A 68 -16.76 23.50 -0.21
CA ASN A 68 -17.72 22.40 -0.04
C ASN A 68 -18.22 21.84 -1.38
N SER A 69 -18.44 22.72 -2.35
CA SER A 69 -18.87 22.33 -3.71
C SER A 69 -17.79 21.55 -4.46
N TRP A 70 -16.51 21.81 -4.19
CA TRP A 70 -15.37 21.08 -4.75
C TRP A 70 -15.37 19.61 -4.31
N VAL A 71 -15.57 19.32 -3.02
CA VAL A 71 -15.66 17.93 -2.55
C VAL A 71 -16.86 17.22 -3.20
N SER A 72 -17.97 17.93 -3.34
CA SER A 72 -19.17 17.42 -4.02
C SER A 72 -18.95 17.17 -5.52
N SER A 73 -18.12 17.98 -6.20
CA SER A 73 -17.79 17.78 -7.61
C SER A 73 -16.85 16.59 -7.84
N LEU A 74 -15.91 16.35 -6.92
CA LEU A 74 -15.08 15.13 -6.94
C LEU A 74 -15.95 13.87 -6.78
N SER A 75 -16.92 13.90 -5.86
CA SER A 75 -17.85 12.77 -5.68
C SER A 75 -18.69 12.53 -6.92
N ARG A 76 -19.28 13.60 -7.50
CA ARG A 76 -20.09 13.51 -8.74
C ARG A 76 -19.31 13.05 -9.96
N SER A 77 -18.00 13.21 -9.99
CA SER A 77 -17.13 12.72 -11.07
C SER A 77 -16.66 11.27 -10.87
N GLY A 78 -17.21 10.55 -9.88
CA GLY A 78 -16.90 9.15 -9.64
C GLY A 78 -15.57 8.89 -8.93
N VAL A 79 -14.93 9.93 -8.36
CA VAL A 79 -13.70 9.76 -7.60
C VAL A 79 -14.00 9.01 -6.29
N THR A 80 -13.22 7.97 -5.99
CA THR A 80 -13.43 7.17 -4.78
C THR A 80 -13.22 7.98 -3.50
N GLU A 81 -13.99 7.71 -2.45
CA GLU A 81 -13.94 8.48 -1.19
C GLU A 81 -12.55 8.49 -0.54
N THR A 82 -11.78 7.41 -0.68
CA THR A 82 -10.38 7.32 -0.23
C THR A 82 -9.48 8.29 -1.01
N THR A 83 -9.71 8.43 -2.30
CA THR A 83 -8.99 9.38 -3.15
C THR A 83 -9.41 10.81 -2.84
N ILE A 84 -10.71 11.08 -2.65
CA ILE A 84 -11.22 12.39 -2.20
C ILE A 84 -10.55 12.80 -0.89
N LYS A 85 -10.43 11.88 0.08
CA LYS A 85 -9.69 12.14 1.32
C LYS A 85 -8.23 12.53 1.06
N HIS A 86 -7.54 11.88 0.12
CA HIS A 86 -6.17 12.28 -0.25
C HIS A 86 -6.11 13.69 -0.84
N TYR A 87 -7.07 14.09 -1.69
CA TYR A 87 -7.18 15.47 -2.17
C TYR A 87 -7.33 16.45 -1.01
N VAL A 88 -8.27 16.20 -0.09
CA VAL A 88 -8.52 17.06 1.07
C VAL A 88 -7.30 17.14 2.00
N ASP A 89 -6.61 16.03 2.26
CA ASP A 89 -5.39 16.02 3.07
C ASP A 89 -4.25 16.83 2.41
N ASN A 90 -4.07 16.68 1.10
CA ASN A 90 -3.04 17.37 0.34
C ASN A 90 -3.31 18.88 0.27
N VAL A 91 -4.56 19.28 0.09
CA VAL A 91 -4.98 20.69 0.15
C VAL A 91 -4.82 21.24 1.57
N SER A 92 -5.15 20.47 2.61
CA SER A 92 -4.94 20.90 4.00
C SER A 92 -3.47 21.24 4.24
N GLN A 93 -2.54 20.39 3.79
CA GLN A 93 -1.11 20.63 3.91
C GLN A 93 -0.64 21.87 3.13
N PHE A 94 -1.20 22.12 1.95
CA PHE A 94 -0.94 23.35 1.21
C PHE A 94 -1.44 24.59 1.97
N ILE A 95 -2.65 24.54 2.56
CA ILE A 95 -3.18 25.65 3.36
C ILE A 95 -2.31 25.89 4.61
N ASP A 96 -1.82 24.83 5.26
CA ASP A 96 -0.91 24.97 6.38
C ASP A 96 0.42 25.63 5.95
N PHE A 97 0.97 25.22 4.81
CA PHE A 97 2.19 25.82 4.25
C PHE A 97 2.04 27.31 3.94
N ILE A 98 1.00 27.74 3.19
CA ILE A 98 0.84 29.16 2.85
C ILE A 98 0.46 30.04 4.05
N ALA A 99 -0.05 29.45 5.13
CA ALA A 99 -0.33 30.17 6.37
C ALA A 99 0.94 30.43 7.19
N GLU A 100 1.95 29.55 7.08
CA GLU A 100 3.27 29.70 7.69
C GLU A 100 4.22 30.51 6.80
N THR A 101 4.07 30.38 5.47
CA THR A 101 4.92 31.04 4.47
C THR A 101 4.04 31.76 3.43
N PRO A 102 3.35 32.85 3.82
CA PRO A 102 2.45 33.55 2.92
C PRO A 102 3.21 34.15 1.73
N PRO A 103 2.70 34.00 0.50
CA PRO A 103 3.25 34.67 -0.67
C PRO A 103 3.25 36.20 -0.46
N GLN A 104 4.26 36.92 -0.96
CA GLN A 104 4.39 38.37 -0.75
C GLN A 104 3.18 39.17 -1.25
N THR A 105 2.54 38.69 -2.31
CA THR A 105 1.33 39.29 -2.89
C THR A 105 0.05 38.90 -2.18
N SER A 106 0.09 37.93 -1.27
CA SER A 106 -1.07 37.44 -0.55
C SER A 106 -1.73 38.56 0.25
N ARG A 107 -3.07 38.57 0.23
CA ARG A 107 -3.90 39.48 1.02
C ARG A 107 -4.85 38.72 1.96
N LEU A 108 -4.63 37.43 2.13
CA LEU A 108 -5.39 36.62 3.07
C LEU A 108 -5.02 36.98 4.51
N SER A 109 -6.02 37.34 5.32
CA SER A 109 -5.81 37.66 6.72
C SER A 109 -5.60 36.41 7.58
N LYS A 110 -4.99 36.57 8.76
CA LYS A 110 -4.83 35.47 9.74
C LYS A 110 -6.16 34.83 10.12
N ASN A 111 -7.23 35.63 10.27
CA ASN A 111 -8.57 35.12 10.59
C ASN A 111 -9.15 34.27 9.46
N VAL A 112 -8.93 34.67 8.20
CA VAL A 112 -9.33 33.87 7.05
C VAL A 112 -8.56 32.55 7.01
N MET A 113 -7.25 32.56 7.29
CA MET A 113 -6.44 31.33 7.39
C MET A 113 -6.95 30.37 8.47
N ILE A 114 -7.32 30.89 9.64
CA ILE A 114 -7.94 30.09 10.71
C ILE A 114 -9.26 29.48 10.22
N GLY A 115 -10.09 30.26 9.53
CA GLY A 115 -11.34 29.79 8.91
C GLY A 115 -11.11 28.65 7.91
N LEU A 116 -10.16 28.82 6.98
CA LEU A 116 -9.80 27.81 5.99
C LEU A 116 -9.30 26.51 6.64
N ARG A 117 -8.43 26.59 7.64
CA ARG A 117 -7.96 25.41 8.39
C ARG A 117 -9.11 24.69 9.10
N ARG A 118 -10.05 25.43 9.69
CA ARG A 118 -11.25 24.86 10.34
C ARG A 118 -12.12 24.15 9.31
N GLU A 119 -12.34 24.76 8.15
CA GLU A 119 -13.13 24.16 7.06
C GLU A 119 -12.50 22.85 6.57
N MET A 120 -11.20 22.86 6.30
CA MET A 120 -10.47 21.67 5.89
C MET A 120 -10.50 20.55 6.95
N LYS A 121 -10.47 20.91 8.24
CA LYS A 121 -10.65 19.95 9.34
C LYS A 121 -12.07 19.38 9.38
N GLY A 122 -13.09 20.21 9.10
CA GLY A 122 -14.49 19.80 8.96
C GLY A 122 -14.67 18.79 7.84
N LEU A 123 -14.15 19.10 6.64
CA LEU A 123 -14.17 18.20 5.48
C LEU A 123 -13.51 16.85 5.80
N ARG A 124 -12.31 16.87 6.40
CA ARG A 124 -11.62 15.63 6.82
C ARG A 124 -12.45 14.78 7.78
N LYS A 125 -13.19 15.39 8.71
CA LYS A 125 -14.10 14.67 9.61
C LYS A 125 -15.28 14.07 8.86
N SER A 126 -15.90 14.82 7.96
CA SER A 126 -17.08 14.35 7.20
C SER A 126 -16.78 13.11 6.35
N LEU A 127 -15.57 13.03 5.77
CA LEU A 127 -15.15 11.91 4.91
C LEU A 127 -14.80 10.63 5.68
N LYS A 128 -14.66 10.68 7.02
CA LYS A 128 -14.25 9.52 7.82
C LYS A 128 -15.21 8.34 7.66
N ARG A 129 -16.52 8.59 7.72
CA ARG A 129 -17.54 7.54 7.66
C ARG A 129 -17.53 6.83 6.32
N GLY A 130 -17.56 7.60 5.22
CA GLY A 130 -17.49 7.04 3.88
C GLY A 130 -16.23 6.19 3.68
N VAL A 131 -15.06 6.76 4.00
CA VAL A 131 -13.80 6.02 3.90
C VAL A 131 -13.80 4.73 4.72
N ALA A 132 -14.40 4.73 5.91
CA ALA A 132 -14.55 3.51 6.71
C ALA A 132 -15.44 2.48 6.00
N MET A 133 -16.62 2.88 5.50
CA MET A 133 -17.54 2.00 4.78
C MET A 133 -16.91 1.44 3.49
N HIS A 134 -16.26 2.28 2.69
CA HIS A 134 -15.54 1.86 1.49
C HIS A 134 -14.42 0.86 1.84
N ARG A 135 -13.65 1.11 2.91
CA ARG A 135 -12.64 0.16 3.39
C ARG A 135 -13.27 -1.16 3.79
N THR A 136 -14.40 -1.16 4.51
CA THR A 136 -15.11 -2.39 4.90
C THR A 136 -15.62 -3.16 3.68
N SER A 137 -16.20 -2.48 2.69
CA SER A 137 -16.67 -3.11 1.45
C SER A 137 -15.51 -3.73 0.65
N VAL A 138 -14.41 -2.99 0.50
CA VAL A 138 -13.19 -3.50 -0.14
C VAL A 138 -12.61 -4.69 0.62
N LYS A 139 -12.69 -4.71 1.96
CA LYS A 139 -12.26 -5.86 2.77
C LYS A 139 -13.16 -7.09 2.59
N ALA A 140 -14.48 -6.92 2.62
CA ALA A 140 -15.44 -8.03 2.43
C ALA A 140 -15.26 -8.70 1.06
N SER A 141 -14.97 -7.93 0.01
CA SER A 141 -14.67 -8.48 -1.32
C SER A 141 -13.38 -9.31 -1.41
N LYS A 142 -12.51 -9.22 -0.39
CA LYS A 142 -11.20 -9.91 -0.32
C LYS A 142 -11.24 -11.16 0.57
N GLU A 143 -12.38 -11.47 1.19
CA GLU A 143 -12.56 -12.69 1.97
C GLU A 143 -12.71 -13.92 1.07
N GLU A 144 -12.23 -15.05 1.57
CA GLU A 144 -11.85 -16.29 0.88
C GLU A 144 -10.59 -16.18 0.00
N LYS A 145 -9.48 -16.76 0.51
CA LYS A 145 -8.46 -17.54 -0.22
C LYS A 145 -7.19 -17.70 0.61
N VAL A 146 -7.08 -18.83 1.31
CA VAL A 146 -5.82 -19.31 1.89
C VAL A 146 -5.35 -20.48 1.03
N LEU A 147 -4.09 -20.44 0.61
CA LEU A 147 -3.49 -21.52 -0.17
C LEU A 147 -2.97 -22.63 0.73
N SER A 148 -3.21 -23.88 0.32
CA SER A 148 -2.51 -25.04 0.84
C SER A 148 -1.10 -25.14 0.24
N LYS A 149 -0.13 -25.54 1.06
CA LYS A 149 1.33 -25.56 0.79
C LYS A 149 1.77 -26.44 -0.41
N GLY A 150 0.92 -27.34 -0.90
CA GLY A 150 1.30 -28.32 -1.92
C GLY A 150 1.05 -27.84 -3.34
N LEU A 151 1.99 -27.10 -3.94
CA LEU A 151 2.11 -26.92 -5.40
C LEU A 151 3.37 -26.12 -5.76
N LEU A 152 4.56 -26.75 -5.81
CA LEU A 152 5.67 -26.19 -6.58
C LEU A 152 6.61 -27.22 -7.20
N LEU A 153 6.75 -27.02 -8.52
CA LEU A 153 7.90 -27.25 -9.41
C LEU A 153 8.26 -28.69 -9.80
N ASP A 154 7.71 -29.10 -10.94
CA ASP A 154 8.40 -29.94 -11.92
C ASP A 154 9.33 -29.08 -12.81
N SER A 155 10.51 -29.62 -13.10
CA SER A 155 11.54 -29.02 -13.96
C SER A 155 11.10 -28.99 -15.44
N PRO A 156 11.10 -27.84 -16.14
CA PRO A 156 10.90 -27.82 -17.59
C PRO A 156 12.18 -28.29 -18.32
N GLY A 157 12.05 -29.28 -19.21
CA GLY A 157 13.15 -29.86 -19.99
C GLY A 157 13.64 -29.02 -21.19
N ASP A 158 12.95 -27.92 -21.53
CA ASP A 158 13.17 -27.14 -22.77
C ASP A 158 13.96 -25.83 -22.53
N GLY A 159 15.18 -25.91 -21.97
CA GLY A 159 16.13 -24.80 -21.87
C GLY A 159 15.64 -23.50 -21.19
N PRO A 160 16.45 -22.44 -21.10
CA PRO A 160 16.02 -21.16 -20.52
C PRO A 160 15.23 -20.31 -21.53
N THR A 161 13.93 -20.09 -21.25
CA THR A 161 13.05 -19.25 -22.07
C THR A 161 12.36 -18.17 -21.23
N PRO A 162 11.87 -17.07 -21.85
CA PRO A 162 11.08 -16.05 -21.13
C PRO A 162 9.86 -16.64 -20.43
N ARG A 163 9.23 -17.65 -21.04
CA ARG A 163 8.07 -18.36 -20.47
C ARG A 163 8.44 -19.07 -19.16
N ILE A 164 9.61 -19.71 -19.12
CA ILE A 164 10.11 -20.39 -17.92
C ILE A 164 10.46 -19.38 -16.83
N GLN A 165 11.08 -18.25 -17.18
CA GLN A 165 11.35 -17.15 -16.26
C GLN A 165 10.06 -16.63 -15.60
N TRP A 166 9.04 -16.31 -16.39
CA TRP A 166 7.78 -15.76 -15.87
C TRP A 166 6.99 -16.78 -15.05
N LYS A 167 7.00 -18.05 -15.47
CA LYS A 167 6.41 -19.15 -14.69
C LYS A 167 7.10 -19.30 -13.33
N PHE A 168 8.43 -19.28 -13.30
CA PHE A 168 9.20 -19.30 -12.05
C PHE A 168 8.87 -18.08 -11.17
N TYR A 169 8.83 -16.87 -11.75
CA TYR A 169 8.46 -15.66 -11.00
C TYR A 169 7.10 -15.78 -10.34
N GLY A 170 6.10 -16.26 -11.09
CA GLY A 170 4.75 -16.43 -10.56
C GLY A 170 4.67 -17.46 -9.44
N LEU A 171 5.21 -18.66 -9.66
CA LEU A 171 5.16 -19.76 -8.68
C LEU A 171 5.96 -19.41 -7.42
N PHE A 172 7.19 -18.95 -7.58
CA PHE A 172 8.06 -18.65 -6.43
C PHE A 172 7.53 -17.45 -5.63
N SER A 173 7.02 -16.40 -6.29
CA SER A 173 6.40 -15.30 -5.53
C SER A 173 5.07 -15.70 -4.88
N ALA A 174 4.30 -16.64 -5.45
CA ALA A 174 3.13 -17.22 -4.80
C ALA A 174 3.51 -17.99 -3.53
N PHE A 175 4.58 -18.79 -3.60
CA PHE A 175 5.17 -19.48 -2.45
C PHE A 175 5.56 -18.49 -1.35
N LEU A 176 6.43 -17.53 -1.67
CA LEU A 176 6.92 -16.54 -0.70
C LEU A 176 5.76 -15.75 -0.08
N SER A 177 4.76 -15.37 -0.88
CA SER A 177 3.59 -14.65 -0.37
C SER A 177 2.75 -15.50 0.58
N SER A 178 2.59 -16.79 0.29
CA SER A 178 1.80 -17.71 1.11
C SER A 178 2.47 -18.02 2.44
N VAL A 179 3.82 -18.13 2.46
CA VAL A 179 4.57 -18.48 3.67
C VAL A 179 4.84 -17.27 4.55
N PHE A 180 5.27 -16.15 3.98
CA PHE A 180 5.76 -15.01 4.76
C PHE A 180 4.79 -13.83 4.84
N GLY A 181 3.80 -13.75 3.94
CA GLY A 181 2.83 -12.65 3.91
C GLY A 181 3.46 -11.26 3.73
N HIS A 182 4.69 -11.17 3.20
CA HIS A 182 5.37 -9.90 2.97
C HIS A 182 4.66 -9.06 1.90
N ARG A 183 4.86 -7.73 1.95
CA ARG A 183 4.33 -6.83 0.92
C ARG A 183 5.03 -7.13 -0.41
N GLY A 184 4.32 -7.01 -1.54
CA GLY A 184 4.91 -7.23 -2.86
C GLY A 184 6.18 -6.42 -3.14
N GLY A 185 6.29 -5.22 -2.57
CA GLY A 185 7.51 -4.40 -2.69
C GLY A 185 8.76 -5.01 -2.05
N VAL A 186 8.62 -5.89 -1.05
CA VAL A 186 9.73 -6.67 -0.47
C VAL A 186 10.25 -7.64 -1.52
N PHE A 187 9.37 -8.44 -2.13
CA PHE A 187 9.75 -9.39 -3.18
C PHE A 187 10.36 -8.69 -4.39
N GLN A 188 9.73 -7.61 -4.85
CA GLN A 188 10.23 -6.84 -6.00
C GLN A 188 11.63 -6.27 -5.80
N ASN A 189 11.98 -5.88 -4.57
CA ASN A 189 13.25 -5.25 -4.27
C ASN A 189 14.33 -6.24 -3.79
N MET A 190 14.03 -7.53 -3.68
CA MET A 190 15.00 -8.58 -3.36
C MET A 190 16.13 -8.56 -4.40
N THR A 191 17.37 -8.43 -3.95
CA THR A 191 18.55 -8.41 -4.82
C THR A 191 19.21 -9.78 -4.92
N ILE A 192 19.93 -10.01 -6.02
CA ILE A 192 20.73 -11.24 -6.16
C ILE A 192 21.81 -11.29 -5.08
N GLN A 193 22.41 -10.14 -4.74
CA GLN A 193 23.40 -10.06 -3.66
C GLN A 193 22.83 -10.50 -2.31
N GLU A 194 21.66 -9.99 -1.91
CA GLU A 194 21.01 -10.41 -0.65
C GLU A 194 20.68 -11.91 -0.62
N VAL A 195 20.35 -12.49 -1.78
CA VAL A 195 20.12 -13.94 -1.93
C VAL A 195 21.42 -14.72 -1.79
N MET A 196 22.49 -14.31 -2.49
CA MET A 196 23.79 -15.00 -2.45
C MET A 196 24.49 -14.88 -1.09
N GLU A 197 24.24 -13.78 -0.37
CA GLU A 197 24.73 -13.54 0.99
C GLU A 197 23.81 -14.13 2.08
N ALA A 198 22.85 -14.99 1.71
CA ALA A 198 21.95 -15.62 2.66
C ALA A 198 22.74 -16.40 3.73
N LYS A 199 22.39 -16.16 5.00
CA LYS A 199 23.07 -16.81 6.13
C LYS A 199 22.48 -18.20 6.33
N ARG A 200 23.30 -19.25 6.20
CA ARG A 200 22.90 -20.61 6.58
C ARG A 200 22.77 -20.69 8.10
N SER A 201 21.62 -21.13 8.58
CA SER A 201 21.40 -21.49 9.97
C SER A 201 22.18 -22.76 10.28
N SER A 202 23.00 -22.72 11.33
CA SER A 202 23.75 -23.89 11.79
C SER A 202 22.87 -24.96 12.43
N THR A 203 21.63 -24.63 12.83
CA THR A 203 20.74 -25.54 13.57
C THR A 203 19.51 -25.97 12.77
N GLU A 204 19.00 -25.12 11.86
CA GLU A 204 17.71 -25.34 11.19
C GLU A 204 17.83 -25.80 9.73
N ASN A 205 19.05 -26.04 9.24
CA ASN A 205 19.34 -26.34 7.83
C ASN A 205 18.57 -25.45 6.83
N ALA A 206 18.58 -24.14 7.09
CA ALA A 206 17.80 -23.14 6.36
C ALA A 206 18.65 -21.90 6.06
N PHE A 207 18.23 -21.13 5.06
CA PHE A 207 18.92 -19.95 4.55
C PHE A 207 18.11 -18.69 4.83
N LEU A 208 18.67 -17.78 5.62
CA LEU A 208 18.05 -16.51 5.98
C LEU A 208 18.50 -15.38 5.04
N ILE A 209 17.56 -14.87 4.26
CA ILE A 209 17.71 -13.72 3.37
C ILE A 209 17.18 -12.47 4.09
N ASN A 210 17.98 -11.41 4.13
CA ASN A 210 17.60 -10.12 4.72
C ASN A 210 17.43 -9.07 3.63
N ILE A 211 16.19 -8.67 3.35
CA ILE A 211 15.87 -7.68 2.32
C ILE A 211 15.84 -6.30 2.98
N LYS A 212 16.82 -5.46 2.66
CA LYS A 212 17.01 -4.14 3.30
C LYS A 212 16.17 -3.05 2.65
N THR A 213 15.90 -3.18 1.34
CA THR A 213 15.24 -2.12 0.57
C THR A 213 13.72 -2.28 0.58
N HIS A 214 13.05 -1.83 1.65
CA HIS A 214 11.58 -1.75 1.69
C HIS A 214 11.07 -0.55 2.51
N LYS A 215 9.80 -0.18 2.28
CA LYS A 215 9.16 1.05 2.81
C LYS A 215 9.29 1.23 4.33
N THR A 216 9.41 0.14 5.08
CA THR A 216 9.32 0.16 6.55
C THR A 216 10.59 -0.34 7.22
N ASN A 217 11.70 -0.43 6.47
CA ASN A 217 12.98 -0.90 6.98
C ASN A 217 13.51 -0.02 8.12
N GLU A 218 13.35 1.30 8.02
CA GLU A 218 13.76 2.25 9.05
C GLU A 218 13.11 1.96 10.42
N LEU A 219 11.88 1.43 10.43
CA LEU A 219 11.12 1.21 11.67
C LEU A 219 11.20 -0.24 12.17
N TYR A 220 11.26 -1.23 11.27
CA TYR A 220 11.18 -2.65 11.64
C TYR A 220 12.44 -3.45 11.31
N GLY A 221 13.48 -2.81 10.78
CA GLY A 221 14.63 -3.50 10.23
C GLY A 221 14.30 -4.27 8.94
N PRO A 222 15.25 -5.10 8.46
CA PRO A 222 15.12 -5.79 7.18
C PRO A 222 13.98 -6.81 7.20
N ALA A 223 13.31 -6.97 6.06
CA ALA A 223 12.34 -8.03 5.89
C ALA A 223 13.08 -9.38 5.74
N GLN A 224 12.66 -10.36 6.54
CA GLN A 224 13.32 -11.66 6.62
C GLN A 224 12.55 -12.72 5.83
N ILE A 225 13.26 -13.48 5.00
CA ILE A 225 12.77 -14.66 4.31
C ILE A 225 13.69 -15.82 4.68
N ILE A 226 13.11 -16.91 5.18
CA ILE A 226 13.86 -18.12 5.52
C ILE A 226 13.46 -19.24 4.55
N LEU A 227 14.42 -19.77 3.81
CA LEU A 227 14.18 -20.85 2.85
C LEU A 227 14.83 -22.13 3.38
N MET A 228 14.11 -23.24 3.33
CA MET A 228 14.69 -24.55 3.60
C MET A 228 15.69 -24.93 2.49
N GLU A 229 16.53 -25.92 2.72
CA GLU A 229 17.57 -26.33 1.76
C GLU A 229 17.02 -26.57 0.34
N GLU A 230 15.93 -27.33 0.21
CA GLU A 230 15.27 -27.58 -1.07
C GLU A 230 14.77 -26.28 -1.74
N GLU A 231 14.13 -25.40 -0.97
CA GLU A 231 13.56 -24.14 -1.47
C GLU A 231 14.68 -23.18 -1.93
N TYR A 232 15.81 -23.20 -1.24
CA TYR A 232 17.00 -22.44 -1.60
C TYR A 232 17.70 -23.03 -2.83
N GLU A 233 17.68 -24.35 -3.03
CA GLU A 233 18.18 -24.96 -4.26
C GLU A 233 17.40 -24.49 -5.50
N TRP A 234 16.08 -24.31 -5.42
CA TRP A 234 15.30 -23.76 -6.54
C TRP A 234 15.81 -22.39 -6.96
N VAL A 235 16.17 -21.55 -5.98
CA VAL A 235 16.74 -20.23 -6.18
C VAL A 235 18.11 -20.33 -6.86
N LEU A 236 19.00 -21.21 -6.38
CA LEU A 236 20.32 -21.40 -6.98
C LEU A 236 20.24 -21.93 -8.42
N ARG A 237 19.37 -22.91 -8.69
CA ARG A 237 19.12 -23.44 -10.03
C ARG A 237 18.63 -22.36 -10.99
N PHE A 238 17.72 -21.49 -10.52
CA PHE A 238 17.27 -20.35 -11.32
C PHE A 238 18.43 -19.37 -11.62
N LEU A 239 19.30 -19.09 -10.65
CA LEU A 239 20.44 -18.19 -10.83
C LEU A 239 21.49 -18.72 -11.81
N ILE A 240 21.66 -20.04 -11.93
CA ILE A 240 22.53 -20.66 -12.96
C ILE A 240 22.02 -20.33 -14.37
N LEU A 241 20.71 -20.28 -14.57
CA LEU A 241 20.08 -20.01 -15.86
C LEU A 241 19.98 -18.51 -16.18
N LYS A 242 20.22 -17.62 -15.19
CA LYS A 242 19.87 -16.20 -15.30
C LYS A 242 20.50 -15.52 -16.52
N ASP A 243 21.77 -15.78 -16.81
CA ASP A 243 22.50 -15.06 -17.86
C ASP A 243 22.02 -15.43 -19.27
N GLN A 244 21.29 -16.54 -19.40
CA GLN A 244 20.66 -16.99 -20.63
C GLN A 244 19.23 -16.45 -20.77
N LEU A 245 18.69 -15.80 -19.73
CA LEU A 245 17.34 -15.23 -19.71
C LEU A 245 17.35 -13.72 -20.03
N PRO A 246 16.28 -13.18 -20.64
CA PRO A 246 16.19 -11.75 -20.93
C PRO A 246 16.37 -10.87 -19.69
N GLY A 247 17.37 -9.99 -19.75
CA GLY A 247 17.70 -9.06 -18.67
C GLY A 247 18.42 -9.67 -17.47
N GLY A 248 18.83 -10.95 -17.54
CA GLY A 248 19.53 -11.60 -16.43
C GLY A 248 21.04 -11.32 -16.37
N LEU A 249 21.66 -11.04 -17.53
CA LEU A 249 23.05 -10.59 -17.58
C LEU A 249 23.19 -9.24 -16.88
N GLY A 250 24.02 -9.18 -15.83
CA GLY A 250 24.21 -7.97 -15.02
C GLY A 250 23.00 -7.58 -14.16
N ALA A 251 22.04 -8.48 -13.97
CA ALA A 251 20.87 -8.23 -13.15
C ALA A 251 21.24 -7.89 -11.69
N LYS A 252 20.67 -6.80 -11.16
CA LYS A 252 20.76 -6.45 -9.74
C LYS A 252 19.69 -7.14 -8.89
N PHE A 253 18.47 -7.20 -9.41
CA PHE A 253 17.30 -7.72 -8.70
C PHE A 253 17.12 -9.22 -8.98
N PHE A 254 16.66 -9.98 -8.00
CA PHE A 254 16.36 -11.40 -8.17
C PHE A 254 15.23 -11.61 -9.19
N PHE A 255 14.15 -10.84 -9.05
CA PHE A 255 13.11 -10.70 -10.06
C PHE A 255 13.50 -9.59 -11.04
N PHE A 256 14.41 -9.90 -11.96
CA PHE A 256 14.91 -9.00 -12.98
C PHE A 256 13.98 -8.87 -14.20
N VAL A 257 14.20 -7.81 -14.97
CA VAL A 257 13.60 -7.55 -16.28
C VAL A 257 14.69 -7.02 -17.20
N SER A 258 14.41 -6.79 -18.48
CA SER A 258 15.39 -6.24 -19.44
C SER A 258 15.89 -4.81 -19.13
N THR A 259 15.40 -4.20 -18.06
CA THR A 259 15.83 -2.87 -17.58
C THR A 259 16.50 -3.01 -16.22
N PRO A 260 17.35 -2.07 -15.77
CA PRO A 260 18.00 -2.15 -14.46
C PRO A 260 17.03 -1.96 -13.26
N ASN A 261 15.72 -1.91 -13.51
CA ASN A 261 14.69 -1.71 -12.49
C ASN A 261 14.16 -3.05 -11.96
N PRO A 262 13.58 -3.06 -10.74
CA PRO A 262 12.90 -4.25 -10.23
C PRO A 262 11.65 -4.59 -11.06
N CYS A 263 11.28 -5.88 -11.11
CA CYS A 263 10.07 -6.33 -11.80
C CYS A 263 8.78 -5.78 -11.16
N LYS A 264 8.26 -4.66 -11.66
CA LYS A 264 7.01 -4.05 -11.17
C LYS A 264 5.76 -4.87 -11.46
N ASN A 265 5.80 -5.70 -12.49
CA ASN A 265 4.70 -6.57 -12.91
C ASN A 265 4.69 -7.93 -12.20
N LEU A 266 5.47 -8.10 -11.13
CA LEU A 266 5.55 -9.37 -10.39
C LEU A 266 4.18 -9.89 -9.92
N ASN A 267 3.25 -8.99 -9.57
CA ASN A 267 1.89 -9.37 -9.19
C ASN A 267 1.12 -10.02 -10.35
N ASN A 268 1.38 -9.63 -11.59
CA ASN A 268 0.73 -10.22 -12.76
C ASN A 268 1.23 -11.66 -12.96
N TYR A 269 2.55 -11.90 -12.81
CA TYR A 269 3.09 -13.26 -12.88
C TYR A 269 2.56 -14.14 -11.75
N PHE A 270 2.43 -13.60 -10.54
CA PHE A 270 1.77 -14.26 -9.42
C PHE A 270 0.32 -14.67 -9.77
N GLN A 271 -0.47 -13.75 -10.35
CA GLN A 271 -1.85 -14.01 -10.76
C GLN A 271 -1.96 -15.05 -11.88
N GLU A 272 -1.05 -15.01 -12.85
CA GLU A 272 -0.99 -16.03 -13.91
C GLU A 272 -0.64 -17.41 -13.34
N ALA A 273 0.31 -17.49 -12.41
CA ALA A 273 0.60 -18.75 -11.71
C ALA A 273 -0.58 -19.23 -10.87
N TRP A 274 -1.25 -18.33 -10.15
CA TRP A 274 -2.47 -18.63 -9.39
C TRP A 274 -3.54 -19.27 -10.28
N LYS A 275 -3.80 -18.66 -11.44
CA LYS A 275 -4.74 -19.16 -12.44
C LYS A 275 -4.28 -20.50 -13.02
N ALA A 276 -3.00 -20.65 -13.35
CA ALA A 276 -2.44 -21.88 -13.91
C ALA A 276 -2.51 -23.06 -12.94
N MET A 277 -2.53 -22.81 -11.63
CA MET A 277 -2.78 -23.80 -10.58
C MET A 277 -4.27 -24.18 -10.43
N GLY A 278 -5.18 -23.60 -11.22
CA GLY A 278 -6.62 -23.87 -11.16
C GLY A 278 -7.31 -23.24 -9.94
N LEU A 279 -6.65 -22.31 -9.26
CA LEU A 279 -7.16 -21.70 -8.03
C LEU A 279 -8.16 -20.59 -8.36
N PRO A 280 -9.23 -20.42 -7.56
CA PRO A 280 -10.31 -19.49 -7.88
C PRO A 280 -9.89 -18.01 -7.75
N GLY A 281 -10.35 -17.20 -8.69
CA GLY A 281 -10.18 -15.73 -8.73
C GLY A 281 -8.77 -15.25 -9.06
N CYS A 282 -8.48 -13.99 -8.73
CA CYS A 282 -7.27 -13.29 -9.17
C CYS A 282 -6.69 -12.41 -8.04
N PRO A 283 -6.22 -13.01 -6.93
CA PRO A 283 -5.75 -12.25 -5.78
C PRO A 283 -4.47 -11.45 -6.11
N THR A 284 -4.17 -10.45 -5.28
CA THR A 284 -2.88 -9.76 -5.26
C THR A 284 -2.06 -10.19 -4.05
N PHE A 285 -0.77 -9.85 -4.01
CA PHE A 285 0.04 -10.01 -2.78
C PHE A 285 -0.59 -9.35 -1.55
N THR A 286 -1.32 -8.24 -1.75
CA THR A 286 -2.01 -7.55 -0.65
C THR A 286 -3.18 -8.37 -0.13
N ASP A 287 -3.88 -9.09 -1.01
CA ASP A 287 -5.04 -9.92 -0.64
C ASP A 287 -4.58 -11.15 0.14
N VAL A 288 -3.53 -11.84 -0.33
CA VAL A 288 -2.91 -12.96 0.40
C VAL A 288 -2.41 -12.52 1.78
N ARG A 289 -1.68 -11.41 1.83
CA ARG A 289 -1.22 -10.81 3.10
C ARG A 289 -2.37 -10.49 4.05
N THR A 290 -3.46 -9.92 3.53
CA THR A 290 -4.65 -9.59 4.32
C THR A 290 -5.28 -10.87 4.87
N SER A 291 -5.45 -11.89 4.03
CA SER A 291 -6.01 -13.18 4.44
C SER A 291 -5.18 -13.85 5.54
N ILE A 292 -3.84 -13.88 5.42
CA ILE A 292 -2.94 -14.43 6.45
C ILE A 292 -3.10 -13.68 7.77
N ALA A 293 -3.08 -12.34 7.73
CA ALA A 293 -3.22 -11.53 8.94
C ALA A 293 -4.60 -11.69 9.59
N SER A 294 -5.67 -11.74 8.80
CA SER A 294 -7.03 -11.98 9.31
C SER A 294 -7.15 -13.39 9.90
N HIS A 295 -6.66 -14.43 9.21
CA HIS A 295 -6.70 -15.80 9.73
C HIS A 295 -5.96 -15.90 11.06
N ALA A 296 -4.74 -15.36 11.11
CA ALA A 296 -3.94 -15.36 12.32
C ALA A 296 -4.58 -14.60 13.50
N ASN A 297 -5.34 -13.55 13.22
CA ASN A 297 -6.09 -12.82 14.22
C ASN A 297 -7.14 -13.70 14.93
N PHE A 298 -7.72 -14.65 14.22
CA PHE A 298 -8.77 -15.53 14.74
C PHE A 298 -8.27 -16.88 15.26
N THR A 299 -7.10 -17.35 14.82
CA THR A 299 -6.60 -18.69 15.16
C THR A 299 -5.44 -18.68 16.14
N HIS A 300 -4.71 -17.58 16.29
CA HIS A 300 -3.56 -17.50 17.19
C HIS A 300 -3.83 -16.67 18.45
N ALA A 301 -3.22 -17.08 19.56
CA ALA A 301 -3.16 -16.29 20.78
C ALA A 301 -2.50 -14.90 20.53
N PRO A 302 -2.84 -13.86 21.32
CA PRO A 302 -2.33 -12.50 21.12
C PRO A 302 -0.81 -12.38 21.01
N GLU A 303 -0.06 -13.17 21.78
CA GLU A 303 1.40 -13.22 21.74
C GLU A 303 1.97 -13.70 20.38
N ASN A 304 1.33 -14.68 19.76
CA ASN A 304 1.75 -15.23 18.47
C ASN A 304 1.33 -14.30 17.33
N ARG A 305 0.20 -13.57 17.49
CA ARG A 305 -0.18 -12.47 16.60
C ARG A 305 0.86 -11.36 16.59
N LEU A 306 1.39 -10.97 17.75
CA LEU A 306 2.43 -9.96 17.85
C LEU A 306 3.72 -10.38 17.13
N LYS A 307 4.13 -11.66 17.29
CA LYS A 307 5.28 -12.22 16.57
C LYS A 307 5.07 -12.17 15.06
N LEU A 308 3.90 -12.58 14.56
CA LEU A 308 3.56 -12.52 13.14
C LEU A 308 3.53 -11.08 12.60
N CYS A 309 2.95 -10.13 13.34
CA CYS A 309 2.90 -8.72 12.93
C CYS A 309 4.30 -8.13 12.76
N LYS A 310 5.18 -8.37 13.74
CA LYS A 310 6.60 -7.99 13.70
C LYS A 310 7.30 -8.63 12.50
N PHE A 311 7.11 -9.93 12.29
CA PHE A 311 7.72 -10.67 11.18
C PHE A 311 7.28 -10.12 9.82
N MET A 312 6.01 -9.77 9.68
CA MET A 312 5.44 -9.14 8.48
C MET A 312 5.75 -7.64 8.36
N CYS A 313 6.61 -7.08 9.21
CA CYS A 313 7.00 -5.66 9.28
C CYS A 313 5.80 -4.68 9.36
N HIS A 314 4.92 -4.87 10.34
CA HIS A 314 3.86 -3.91 10.67
C HIS A 314 3.48 -3.90 12.15
N ASP A 315 2.95 -2.77 12.62
CA ASP A 315 2.44 -2.63 13.99
C ASP A 315 1.05 -3.29 14.16
N VAL A 316 0.74 -3.76 15.38
CA VAL A 316 -0.52 -4.45 15.70
C VAL A 316 -1.73 -3.52 15.52
N CYS A 317 -1.63 -2.23 15.86
CA CYS A 317 -2.72 -1.28 15.62
C CYS A 317 -2.99 -1.13 14.11
N THR A 318 -1.94 -1.19 13.30
CA THR A 318 -2.07 -1.23 11.83
C THR A 318 -2.71 -2.54 11.38
N ALA A 319 -2.33 -3.67 11.98
CA ALA A 319 -2.92 -4.97 11.68
C ALA A 319 -4.43 -4.97 11.97
N ASP A 320 -4.82 -4.48 13.14
CA ASP A 320 -6.21 -4.45 13.58
C ASP A 320 -7.04 -3.44 12.77
N THR A 321 -6.46 -2.29 12.42
CA THR A 321 -7.15 -1.30 11.59
C THR A 321 -7.35 -1.78 10.14
N PHE A 322 -6.37 -2.49 9.57
CA PHE A 322 -6.35 -2.81 8.14
C PHE A 322 -6.73 -4.25 7.79
N TYR A 323 -6.59 -5.22 8.70
CA TYR A 323 -6.81 -6.65 8.44
C TYR A 323 -7.88 -7.30 9.31
N VAL A 324 -8.28 -6.75 10.46
CA VAL A 324 -9.42 -7.30 11.20
C VAL A 324 -10.69 -7.06 10.39
N THR A 325 -11.33 -8.17 10.05
CA THR A 325 -12.55 -8.26 9.25
C THR A 325 -13.78 -8.24 10.16
N ASN A 326 -14.96 -8.16 9.54
CA ASN A 326 -16.18 -8.60 10.19
C ASN A 326 -16.08 -10.11 10.47
N LEU A 327 -16.84 -10.62 11.44
CA LEU A 327 -16.93 -12.05 11.71
C LEU A 327 -17.47 -12.75 10.45
N THR A 328 -16.85 -13.87 10.04
CA THR A 328 -17.45 -14.78 9.06
C THR A 328 -18.80 -15.28 9.57
N ALA A 329 -19.70 -15.77 8.70
CA ALA A 329 -21.00 -16.31 9.12
C ALA A 329 -20.86 -17.37 10.24
N LYS A 330 -19.86 -18.26 10.12
CA LYS A 330 -19.56 -19.27 11.14
C LYS A 330 -19.15 -18.63 12.49
N GLN A 331 -18.31 -17.60 12.46
CA GLN A 331 -17.87 -16.89 13.66
C GLN A 331 -18.99 -16.03 14.27
N ALA A 332 -19.85 -15.43 13.45
CA ALA A 332 -21.01 -14.69 13.91
C ALA A 332 -22.02 -15.60 14.61
N VAL A 333 -22.22 -16.82 14.09
CA VAL A 333 -23.02 -17.87 14.76
C VAL A 333 -22.39 -18.29 16.09
N GLU A 334 -21.06 -18.43 16.15
CA GLU A 334 -20.36 -18.76 17.39
C GLU A 334 -20.49 -17.65 18.44
N HIS A 335 -20.32 -16.39 18.04
CA HIS A 335 -20.55 -15.25 18.93
C HIS A 335 -22.01 -15.19 19.40
N ARG A 336 -22.98 -15.45 18.51
CA ARG A 336 -24.40 -15.55 18.88
C ARG A 336 -24.62 -16.61 19.95
N ARG A 337 -24.02 -17.80 19.81
CA ARG A 337 -24.11 -18.87 20.82
C ARG A 337 -23.51 -18.47 22.17
N LEU A 338 -22.39 -17.75 22.17
CA LEU A 338 -21.79 -17.20 23.40
C LEU A 338 -22.71 -16.16 24.07
N PHE A 339 -23.38 -15.32 23.29
CA PHE A 339 -24.39 -14.38 23.79
C PHE A 339 -25.61 -15.11 24.36
N GLU A 340 -26.13 -16.13 23.67
CA GLU A 340 -27.24 -16.98 24.13
C GLU A 340 -26.89 -17.68 25.45
N ALA A 341 -25.70 -18.28 25.55
CA ALA A 341 -25.23 -18.92 26.79
C ALA A 341 -25.06 -17.94 27.97
N ALA A 342 -24.66 -16.69 27.70
CA ALA A 342 -24.56 -15.66 28.73
C ALA A 342 -25.95 -15.21 29.24
N LEU A 343 -26.98 -15.27 28.40
CA LEU A 343 -28.37 -14.99 28.78
C LEU A 343 -28.97 -16.15 29.60
N GLU A 344 -28.66 -17.39 29.27
CA GLU A 344 -29.07 -18.58 30.05
C GLU A 344 -28.45 -18.62 31.45
N GLY A 345 -27.26 -18.02 31.64
CA GLY A 345 -26.64 -17.88 32.95
C GLY A 345 -27.42 -16.98 33.92
N LEU A 346 -28.25 -16.05 33.41
CA LEU A 346 -29.07 -15.16 34.22
C LEU A 346 -30.28 -15.89 34.82
N GLU A 347 -30.89 -16.82 34.08
CA GLU A 347 -32.05 -17.60 34.55
C GLU A 347 -31.69 -18.56 35.70
N ARG A 348 -30.46 -19.08 35.73
CA ARG A 348 -29.98 -19.93 36.85
C ARG A 348 -29.66 -19.16 38.14
N SER A 349 -29.62 -17.83 38.10
CA SER A 349 -29.41 -16.98 39.29
C SER A 349 -30.70 -16.47 39.93
N LEU A 350 -31.85 -16.76 39.31
CA LEU A 350 -33.20 -16.36 39.76
C LEU A 350 -34.11 -17.56 40.08
N ALA A 351 -33.55 -18.78 40.15
CA ALA A 351 -34.27 -20.00 40.53
C ALA A 351 -33.88 -20.48 41.93
#